data_AF-A0A557S073-F1
#
_entry.id   AF-A0A557S073-F1
#
_cell.length_a   1.000
_cell.length_b   1.000
_cell.length_c   1.000
_cell.angle_alpha   90.00
_cell.angle_beta   90.00
_cell.angle_gamma   90.00
#
_symmetry.space_group_name_H-M   'P 1'
#
loop_
_entity.id
_entity.type
_entity.pdbx_description
1 polymer ?
#
loop_
_entity_poly.entity_id
_entity_poly.type
_entity_poly.pdbx_seq_one_letter_code
_entity_poly.pdbx_strand_id
1 'polypeptide(L)'
;MKKRQARITLYSTRNCSHCRRAKAFLQEHHIPFSEQDVERNRRAQLDFMRAGGRGVPLILIGDQPLQGFEPRQLQKALRQAGFDV
;
A
#
# COMPACT_ATOMS: atom_id res chain seq x y z
N MET A 1 7.22 -23.17 -10.02
CA MET A 1 5.94 -22.66 -9.46
C MET A 1 6.02 -21.13 -9.41
N LYS A 2 5.28 -20.40 -10.25
CA LYS A 2 5.30 -18.92 -10.22
C LYS A 2 4.43 -18.45 -9.05
N LYS A 3 5.05 -17.92 -7.98
CA LYS A 3 4.30 -17.26 -6.90
C LYS A 3 3.40 -16.19 -7.53
N ARG A 4 2.08 -16.29 -7.34
CA ARG A 4 1.16 -15.22 -7.73
C ARG A 4 1.45 -14.02 -6.83
N GLN A 5 2.11 -13.00 -7.38
CA GLN A 5 2.35 -11.74 -6.68
C GLN A 5 1.01 -11.13 -6.29
N ALA A 6 0.88 -10.71 -5.02
CA ALA A 6 -0.34 -10.07 -4.55
C ALA A 6 -0.49 -8.67 -5.16
N ARG A 7 -1.71 -8.21 -5.42
CA ARG A 7 -1.93 -6.83 -5.88
C ARG A 7 -1.65 -5.85 -4.74
N ILE A 8 -0.94 -4.76 -5.02
CA ILE A 8 -0.66 -3.73 -4.02
C ILE A 8 -1.47 -2.49 -4.32
N THR A 9 -2.19 -1.99 -3.32
CA THR A 9 -2.92 -0.72 -3.39
C THR A 9 -2.42 0.20 -2.29
N LEU A 10 -1.88 1.35 -2.66
CA LEU A 10 -1.47 2.40 -1.73
C LEU A 10 -2.59 3.43 -1.63
N TYR A 11 -3.23 3.50 -0.47
CA TYR A 11 -4.15 4.57 -0.14
C TYR A 11 -3.38 5.75 0.42
N SER A 12 -3.47 6.88 -0.28
CA SER A 12 -2.76 8.12 0.03
C SER A 12 -3.72 9.31 0.09
N THR A 13 -3.23 10.44 0.57
CA THR A 13 -3.89 11.75 0.53
C THR A 13 -2.94 12.77 -0.08
N ARG A 14 -3.47 13.92 -0.55
CA ARG A 14 -2.70 14.92 -1.31
C ARG A 14 -1.52 15.48 -0.53
N ASN A 15 -1.67 15.66 0.79
CA ASN A 15 -0.68 16.32 1.64
C ASN A 15 -0.09 15.39 2.70
N CYS A 16 0.41 14.22 2.29
CA CYS A 16 0.95 13.22 3.19
C CYS A 16 2.42 12.90 2.90
N SER A 17 3.32 13.43 3.74
CA SER A 17 4.76 13.18 3.64
C SER A 17 5.13 11.70 3.78
N HIS A 18 4.43 10.97 4.66
CA HIS A 18 4.65 9.53 4.85
C HIS A 18 4.19 8.70 3.64
N CYS A 19 3.12 9.12 2.96
CA CYS A 19 2.61 8.46 1.77
C CYS A 19 3.61 8.57 0.62
N ARG A 20 4.29 9.72 0.47
CA ARG A 20 5.38 9.89 -0.50
C ARG A 20 6.53 8.92 -0.25
N ARG A 21 6.90 8.68 1.02
CA ARG A 21 7.95 7.71 1.38
C ARG A 21 7.55 6.28 1.05
N ALA A 22 6.31 5.90 1.36
CA ALA A 22 5.76 4.59 0.99
C ALA A 22 5.76 4.36 -0.52
N LYS A 23 5.33 5.36 -1.28
CA LYS A 23 5.33 5.34 -2.74
C LYS A 23 6.75 5.18 -3.28
N ALA A 24 7.70 6.00 -2.81
CA ALA A 24 9.09 5.95 -3.23
C ALA A 24 9.71 4.57 -2.98
N PHE A 25 9.44 3.96 -1.82
CA PHE A 25 9.91 2.61 -1.49
C PHE A 25 9.40 1.57 -2.51
N LEU A 26 8.09 1.57 -2.78
CA LEU A 26 7.52 0.62 -3.76
C LEU A 26 8.08 0.84 -5.18
N GLN A 27 8.34 2.11 -5.55
CA GLN A 27 8.94 2.46 -6.84
C GLN A 27 10.40 2.04 -6.95
N GLU A 28 11.20 2.27 -5.91
CA GLU A 28 12.62 1.89 -5.83
C GLU A 28 12.80 0.39 -6.01
N HIS A 29 11.91 -0.39 -5.41
CA HIS A 29 11.87 -1.85 -5.55
C HIS A 29 11.13 -2.36 -6.80
N HIS A 30 10.73 -1.47 -7.72
CA HIS A 30 10.02 -1.81 -8.96
C HIS A 30 8.75 -2.66 -8.75
N ILE A 31 8.07 -2.46 -7.62
CA ILE A 31 6.88 -3.21 -7.28
C ILE A 31 5.67 -2.58 -7.98
N PRO A 32 4.85 -3.34 -8.72
CA PRO A 32 3.62 -2.83 -9.29
C PRO A 32 2.59 -2.55 -8.19
N PHE A 33 2.15 -1.29 -8.07
CA PHE A 33 1.10 -0.87 -7.14
C PHE A 33 0.12 0.10 -7.80
N SER A 34 -1.09 0.16 -7.24
CA SER A 34 -2.11 1.16 -7.58
C SER A 34 -2.18 2.21 -6.49
N GLU A 35 -1.93 3.48 -6.82
CA GLU A 35 -2.16 4.59 -5.90
C GLU A 35 -3.62 5.03 -5.96
N GLN A 36 -4.25 5.18 -4.80
CA GLN A 36 -5.64 5.58 -4.66
C GLN A 36 -5.75 6.73 -3.66
N ASP A 37 -6.06 7.92 -4.17
CA ASP A 37 -6.28 9.12 -3.34
C ASP A 37 -7.67 9.05 -2.69
N VAL A 38 -7.69 8.88 -1.36
CA VAL A 38 -8.95 8.73 -0.60
C VAL A 38 -9.69 10.05 -0.40
N GLU A 39 -9.07 11.21 -0.65
CA GLU A 39 -9.72 12.52 -0.59
C GLU A 39 -10.46 12.84 -1.89
N ARG A 40 -9.92 12.39 -3.02
CA ARG A 40 -10.50 12.67 -4.34
C ARG A 40 -11.42 11.58 -4.86
N ASN A 41 -11.17 10.33 -4.50
CA ASN A 41 -11.89 9.19 -5.05
C ASN A 41 -12.77 8.55 -3.98
N ARG A 42 -14.09 8.75 -4.12
CA ARG A 42 -15.07 8.16 -3.20
C ARG A 42 -15.00 6.63 -3.16
N ARG A 43 -14.65 5.96 -4.27
CA ARG A 43 -14.44 4.50 -4.28
C ARG A 43 -13.20 4.13 -3.48
N ALA A 44 -12.10 4.86 -3.64
CA ALA A 44 -10.90 4.67 -2.84
C ALA A 44 -11.17 4.86 -1.35
N GLN A 45 -11.94 5.88 -0.98
CA GLN A 45 -12.36 6.12 0.39
C GLN A 45 -13.18 4.94 0.96
N LEU A 46 -14.14 4.42 0.19
CA LEU A 46 -14.93 3.26 0.59
C LEU A 46 -14.06 2.01 0.77
N ASP A 47 -13.14 1.76 -0.15
CA ASP A 47 -12.24 0.59 -0.06
C ASP A 47 -11.23 0.73 1.09
N PHE A 48 -10.72 1.95 1.34
CA PHE A 48 -9.92 2.27 2.51
C PHE A 48 -10.67 1.97 3.81
N MET A 49 -11.94 2.38 3.90
CA MET A 49 -12.80 2.11 5.06
C MET A 49 -13.08 0.60 5.22
N ARG A 50 -13.34 -0.12 4.11
CA ARG A 50 -13.53 -1.58 4.11
C ARG A 50 -12.28 -2.33 4.54
N ALA A 51 -11.11 -1.84 4.15
CA ALA A 51 -9.81 -2.36 4.57
C ALA A 51 -9.48 -2.03 6.05
N GLY A 52 -10.38 -1.35 6.77
CA GLY A 52 -10.18 -0.99 8.18
C GLY A 52 -9.25 0.20 8.39
N GLY A 53 -9.08 1.04 7.37
CA GLY A 53 -8.21 2.20 7.42
C GLY A 53 -8.59 3.20 8.51
N ARG A 54 -7.72 3.36 9.52
CA ARG A 54 -7.86 4.40 10.56
C ARG A 54 -7.00 5.65 10.32
N GLY A 55 -5.99 5.54 9.48
CA GLY A 55 -5.09 6.63 9.14
C GLY A 55 -4.26 6.29 7.90
N VAL A 56 -3.81 7.33 7.20
CA VAL A 56 -2.95 7.20 6.02
C VAL A 56 -1.46 7.34 6.40
N PRO A 57 -0.54 6.69 5.68
CA PRO A 57 -0.78 5.79 4.54
C PRO A 57 -1.38 4.44 4.96
N LEU A 58 -2.21 3.84 4.11
CA LEU A 58 -2.66 2.45 4.24
C LEU A 58 -2.24 1.70 2.98
N ILE A 59 -1.56 0.56 3.15
CA ILE A 59 -1.04 -0.24 2.04
C ILE A 59 -1.76 -1.58 2.09
N LEU A 60 -2.61 -1.85 1.10
CA LEU A 60 -3.32 -3.11 0.97
C LEU A 60 -2.53 -4.04 0.06
N ILE A 61 -2.06 -5.17 0.59
CA ILE A 61 -1.28 -6.18 -0.11
C ILE A 61 -2.15 -7.43 -0.25
N GLY A 62 -2.79 -7.58 -1.41
CA GLY A 62 -3.86 -8.57 -1.60
C GLY A 62 -5.03 -8.27 -0.67
N ASP A 63 -5.22 -9.13 0.33
CA ASP A 63 -6.25 -9.00 1.37
C ASP A 63 -5.66 -8.55 2.72
N GLN A 64 -4.36 -8.23 2.78
CA GLN A 64 -3.67 -7.81 4.00
C GLN A 64 -3.53 -6.29 4.05
N PRO A 65 -4.30 -5.58 4.89
CA PRO A 65 -4.11 -4.15 5.12
C PRO A 65 -2.94 -3.90 6.06
N LEU A 66 -2.02 -3.01 5.65
CA LEU A 66 -0.91 -2.52 6.46
C LEU A 66 -1.14 -1.04 6.79
N GLN A 67 -1.37 -0.75 8.06
CA GLN A 67 -1.63 0.61 8.55
C GLN A 67 -0.30 1.35 8.79
N GLY A 68 -0.19 2.57 8.27
CA GLY A 68 0.98 3.42 8.42
C GLY A 68 2.12 3.05 7.45
N PHE A 69 3.23 3.76 7.60
CA PHE A 69 4.46 3.47 6.86
C PHE A 69 5.59 3.14 7.83
N GLU A 70 5.93 1.86 7.90
CA GLU A 70 7.07 1.34 8.65
C GLU A 70 7.89 0.45 7.71
N PRO A 71 9.12 0.84 7.33
CA PRO A 71 9.89 0.18 6.28
C PRO A 71 10.09 -1.33 6.53
N ARG A 72 10.35 -1.75 7.78
CA ARG A 72 10.63 -3.15 8.10
C ARG A 72 9.36 -4.01 7.96
N GLN A 73 8.23 -3.52 8.46
CA GLN A 73 6.95 -4.20 8.28
C GLN A 73 6.52 -4.25 6.82
N LEU A 74 6.68 -3.15 6.06
CA LEU A 74 6.36 -3.14 4.64
C LEU A 74 7.21 -4.16 3.88
N GLN A 75 8.52 -4.17 4.10
CA GLN A 75 9.43 -5.13 3.48
C GLN A 75 9.03 -6.58 3.80
N LYS A 76 8.71 -6.86 5.06
CA LYS A 76 8.26 -8.20 5.49
C LYS A 76 6.97 -8.62 4.79
N ALA A 77 5.98 -7.74 4.73
CA ALA A 77 4.69 -8.04 4.10
C ALA A 77 4.84 -8.25 2.58
N LEU A 78 5.69 -7.47 1.92
CA LEU A 78 6.03 -7.62 0.50
C LEU A 78 6.72 -8.95 0.21
N ARG A 79 7.68 -9.37 1.04
CA ARG A 79 8.33 -10.69 0.94
C ARG A 79 7.33 -11.83 1.11
N GLN A 80 6.39 -11.71 2.04
CA GLN A 80 5.31 -12.67 2.24
C GLN A 80 4.39 -12.76 1.01
N ALA A 81 4.14 -11.63 0.36
CA ALA A 81 3.38 -11.52 -0.88
C ALA A 81 4.14 -11.96 -2.15
N GLY A 82 5.41 -12.32 -2.03
CA GLY A 82 6.23 -12.84 -3.13
C GLY A 82 6.96 -11.77 -3.94
N PHE A 83 7.14 -10.57 -3.39
CA PHE A 83 8.03 -9.54 -3.94
C PHE A 83 9.43 -9.64 -3.35
N ASP A 84 10.43 -9.27 -4.14
CA ASP A 84 11.83 -9.21 -3.72
C ASP A 84 12.16 -7.77 -3.31
N VAL A 85 12.44 -7.57 -2.02
CA VAL A 85 12.68 -6.28 -1.37
C VAL A 85 13.66 -6.38 -0.23
#